data_AF-A0A101ILK3-F1
#
_entry.id   AF-A0A101ILK3-F1
#
_cell.length_a   1.000
_cell.length_b   1.000
_cell.length_c   1.000
_cell.angle_alpha   90.00
_cell.angle_beta   90.00
_cell.angle_gamma   90.00
#
_symmetry.space_group_name_H-M   'P 1'
#
loop_
_entity.id
_entity.type
_entity.pdbx_description
1 polymer ?
#
loop_
_entity_poly.entity_id
_entity_poly.type
_entity_poly.pdbx_seq_one_letter_code
_entity_poly.pdbx_strand_id
1 'polypeptide(L)'
;MPMEIEKEMEVEGSIIKSIQRSQDSVKVLDYDYKKCNGCGICVDLCPVKALSLGPVIEIATGLDAPPVLIDLDKCVFCGMCAAFCPVDAYKMTANDRDYREMEEYPHLVSKAEPNEKCLPCALCEPVCPTEAITVVFYPTRDVFGPLREEERGEGKGKIEVDPEKCNLCGKCAKFCEAFLLTEREPTPTDLVPFEQLLVDEDLCDHCGLCVGICPEEAIKVEGTPLELEEEFRFLGEIEVDQEKCIGCGRCLLVCPYDAMEITKPFEGDINLVERQLPLCDPMGCHACFNVCPADCWYVGEDGKIKVEKDQCIFCGACANACHCLAIEVDRSGVTHTPIKDTPWAEEWKEAISSIVTKSRRRPDLSGIVLPPEIEKVPIPEIEAPERDPDLLSKINQALAGVEAVINKPKVRFVWERDEIGEASEKIAERIKKAKAKASAEAGGGDGR
;
A
#
# COMPACT_ATOMS: atom_id res chain seq x y z
N MET A 1 -28.23 38.45 -11.07
CA MET A 1 -26.80 38.44 -11.45
C MET A 1 -26.40 36.98 -11.53
N PRO A 2 -25.64 36.53 -12.54
CA PRO A 2 -25.09 35.18 -12.52
C PRO A 2 -24.32 35.00 -11.20
N MET A 3 -24.57 33.90 -10.49
CA MET A 3 -23.77 33.55 -9.31
C MET A 3 -22.33 33.38 -9.76
N GLU A 4 -21.44 34.24 -9.29
CA GLU A 4 -20.00 34.07 -9.51
C GLU A 4 -19.56 32.89 -8.64
N ILE A 5 -19.20 31.79 -9.31
CA ILE A 5 -18.57 30.62 -8.69
C ILE A 5 -17.10 30.68 -9.07
N GLU A 6 -16.25 30.85 -8.08
CA GLU A 6 -14.80 30.82 -8.26
C GLU A 6 -14.29 29.43 -7.89
N LYS A 7 -13.34 28.92 -8.67
CA LYS A 7 -12.65 27.67 -8.39
C LYS A 7 -11.15 27.89 -8.47
N GLU A 8 -10.43 27.32 -7.54
CA GLU A 8 -8.96 27.32 -7.53
C GLU A 8 -8.42 25.95 -7.11
N MET A 9 -7.16 25.70 -7.45
CA MET A 9 -6.44 24.51 -7.05
C MET A 9 -5.07 24.92 -6.52
N GLU A 10 -4.75 24.43 -5.35
CA GLU A 10 -3.47 24.62 -4.66
C GLU A 10 -2.80 23.26 -4.48
N VAL A 11 -1.47 23.23 -4.56
CA VAL A 11 -0.69 22.00 -4.35
C VAL A 11 0.31 22.26 -3.23
N GLU A 12 0.22 21.46 -2.17
CA GLU A 12 1.10 21.53 -1.01
C GLU A 12 1.65 20.13 -0.72
N GLY A 13 2.90 19.88 -1.10
CA GLY A 13 3.52 18.55 -0.96
C GLY A 13 2.78 17.49 -1.77
N SER A 14 2.19 16.49 -1.11
CA SER A 14 1.36 15.46 -1.75
C SER A 14 -0.13 15.80 -1.83
N ILE A 15 -0.54 16.92 -1.25
CA ILE A 15 -1.95 17.30 -1.14
C ILE A 15 -2.31 18.25 -2.27
N ILE A 16 -3.30 17.87 -3.06
CA ILE A 16 -3.94 18.70 -4.07
C ILE A 16 -5.26 19.19 -3.49
N LYS A 17 -5.32 20.47 -3.15
CA LYS A 17 -6.49 21.12 -2.56
C LYS A 17 -7.27 21.85 -3.65
N SER A 18 -8.47 21.38 -3.94
CA SER A 18 -9.40 22.06 -4.85
C SER A 18 -10.42 22.82 -4.04
N ILE A 19 -10.65 24.10 -4.35
CA ILE A 19 -11.56 24.97 -3.59
C ILE A 19 -12.60 25.53 -4.54
N GLN A 20 -13.87 25.53 -4.12
CA GLN A 20 -14.96 26.25 -4.77
C GLN A 20 -15.54 27.28 -3.80
N ARG A 21 -15.62 28.53 -4.24
CA ARG A 21 -16.25 29.62 -3.50
C ARG A 21 -17.51 30.09 -4.22
N SER A 22 -18.60 30.17 -3.48
CA SER A 22 -19.84 30.84 -3.87
C SER A 22 -20.24 31.85 -2.78
N GLN A 23 -21.30 32.62 -3.00
CA GLN A 23 -21.80 33.59 -2.01
C GLN A 23 -22.20 32.95 -0.67
N ASP A 24 -22.66 31.69 -0.70
CA ASP A 24 -23.26 31.02 0.47
C ASP A 24 -22.43 29.84 1.00
N SER A 25 -21.40 29.40 0.26
CA SER A 25 -20.62 28.22 0.63
C SER A 25 -19.19 28.24 0.12
N VAL A 26 -18.27 27.78 0.96
CA VAL A 26 -16.91 27.39 0.58
C VAL A 26 -16.81 25.87 0.67
N LYS A 27 -16.48 25.21 -0.44
CA LYS A 27 -16.26 23.77 -0.51
C LYS A 27 -14.79 23.48 -0.78
N VAL A 28 -14.24 22.51 -0.07
CA VAL A 28 -12.83 22.12 -0.20
C VAL A 28 -12.76 20.62 -0.42
N LEU A 29 -12.08 20.21 -1.48
CA LEU A 29 -11.73 18.82 -1.77
C LEU A 29 -10.22 18.69 -1.63
N ASP A 30 -9.79 18.05 -0.55
CA ASP A 30 -8.40 17.67 -0.32
C ASP A 30 -8.15 16.29 -0.90
N TYR A 31 -7.11 16.16 -1.72
CA TYR A 31 -6.69 14.90 -2.33
C TYR A 31 -5.22 14.63 -2.03
N ASP A 32 -4.93 13.63 -1.21
CA ASP A 32 -3.57 13.15 -0.94
C ASP A 32 -3.21 12.03 -1.92
N TYR A 33 -2.43 12.37 -2.95
CA TYR A 33 -2.12 11.39 -3.99
C TYR A 33 -1.14 10.30 -3.54
N LYS A 34 -0.44 10.49 -2.40
CA LYS A 34 0.43 9.44 -1.84
C LYS A 34 -0.34 8.36 -1.09
N LYS A 35 -1.51 8.69 -0.54
CA LYS A 35 -2.46 7.70 -0.01
C LYS A 35 -3.25 6.99 -1.12
N CYS A 36 -3.34 7.60 -2.29
CA CYS A 36 -4.08 7.05 -3.41
C CYS A 36 -3.40 5.80 -3.98
N ASN A 37 -4.13 4.69 -4.04
CA ASN A 37 -3.63 3.45 -4.63
C ASN A 37 -3.99 3.26 -6.12
N GLY A 38 -4.63 4.25 -6.76
CA GLY A 38 -5.00 4.16 -8.18
C GLY A 38 -6.14 3.17 -8.50
N CYS A 39 -7.01 2.85 -7.54
CA CYS A 39 -8.14 1.92 -7.76
C CYS A 39 -9.18 2.38 -8.81
N GLY A 40 -9.27 3.67 -9.09
CA GLY A 40 -10.17 4.22 -10.12
C GLY A 40 -11.65 4.28 -9.74
N ILE A 41 -12.05 3.85 -8.55
CA ILE A 41 -13.47 3.89 -8.11
C ILE A 41 -14.05 5.30 -8.21
N CYS A 42 -13.28 6.33 -7.86
CA CYS A 42 -13.71 7.73 -7.98
C CYS A 42 -13.98 8.16 -9.44
N VAL A 43 -13.26 7.59 -10.42
CA VAL A 43 -13.45 7.87 -11.85
C VAL A 43 -14.79 7.30 -12.33
N ASP A 44 -15.11 6.07 -11.92
CA ASP A 44 -16.38 5.40 -12.23
C ASP A 44 -17.57 6.08 -11.55
N LEU A 45 -17.34 6.62 -10.34
CA LEU A 45 -18.32 7.37 -9.58
C LEU A 45 -18.59 8.76 -10.11
N CYS A 46 -17.64 9.41 -10.79
CA CYS A 46 -17.78 10.83 -11.11
C CYS A 46 -18.91 11.08 -12.15
N PRO A 47 -20.00 11.80 -11.78
CA PRO A 47 -21.12 12.04 -12.70
C PRO A 47 -20.69 12.84 -13.94
N VAL A 48 -19.79 13.80 -13.73
CA VAL A 48 -19.38 14.82 -14.71
C VAL A 48 -18.04 14.53 -15.42
N LYS A 49 -17.45 13.34 -15.22
CA LYS A 49 -16.13 12.97 -15.78
C LYS A 49 -15.02 13.98 -15.44
N ALA A 50 -15.04 14.54 -14.24
CA ALA A 50 -13.96 15.41 -13.77
C ALA A 50 -12.70 14.63 -13.38
N LEU A 51 -12.80 13.31 -13.17
CA LEU A 51 -11.69 12.49 -12.73
C LEU A 51 -11.24 11.54 -13.85
N SER A 52 -9.95 11.30 -13.94
CA SER A 52 -9.34 10.31 -14.86
C SER A 52 -8.13 9.65 -14.20
N LEU A 53 -7.85 8.39 -14.57
CA LEU A 53 -6.64 7.71 -14.10
C LEU A 53 -5.39 8.35 -14.70
N GLY A 54 -4.37 8.51 -13.87
CA GLY A 54 -3.01 8.81 -14.28
C GLY A 54 -2.26 7.54 -14.75
N PRO A 55 -0.92 7.62 -14.89
CA PRO A 55 -0.07 6.51 -15.30
C PRO A 55 0.13 5.49 -14.15
N VAL A 56 -0.94 4.77 -13.78
CA VAL A 56 -0.96 3.88 -12.59
C VAL A 56 0.11 2.79 -12.65
N ILE A 57 0.42 2.26 -13.83
CA ILE A 57 1.44 1.23 -14.02
C ILE A 57 2.81 1.79 -13.63
N GLU A 58 3.18 2.94 -14.19
CA GLU A 58 4.45 3.60 -13.92
C GLU A 58 4.56 4.02 -12.46
N ILE A 59 3.47 4.54 -11.88
CA ILE A 59 3.39 4.93 -10.47
C ILE A 59 3.63 3.73 -9.56
N ALA A 60 2.97 2.61 -9.83
CA ALA A 60 3.15 1.37 -9.08
C ALA A 60 4.59 0.84 -9.12
N THR A 61 5.36 1.22 -10.14
CA THR A 61 6.78 0.86 -10.33
C THR A 61 7.77 1.96 -9.95
N GLY A 62 7.32 3.07 -9.36
CA GLY A 62 8.18 4.09 -8.76
C GLY A 62 8.11 5.49 -9.36
N LEU A 63 7.19 5.77 -10.30
CA LEU A 63 6.94 7.15 -10.75
C LEU A 63 6.19 7.95 -9.67
N ASP A 64 6.76 9.06 -9.22
CA ASP A 64 6.09 9.99 -8.30
C ASP A 64 5.13 10.91 -9.09
N ALA A 65 3.88 10.47 -9.24
CA ALA A 65 2.82 11.22 -9.91
C ALA A 65 1.44 10.87 -9.32
N PRO A 66 0.43 11.76 -9.44
CA PRO A 66 -0.91 11.45 -8.95
C PRO A 66 -1.58 10.30 -9.71
N PRO A 67 -2.07 9.24 -9.04
CA PRO A 67 -2.79 8.14 -9.70
C PRO A 67 -4.14 8.54 -10.31
N VAL A 68 -4.70 9.65 -9.86
CA VAL A 68 -5.94 10.24 -10.36
C VAL A 68 -5.72 11.72 -10.63
N LEU A 69 -6.15 12.19 -11.79
CA LEU A 69 -6.11 13.58 -12.22
C LEU A 69 -7.50 14.21 -12.12
N ILE A 70 -7.55 15.47 -11.66
CA ILE A 70 -8.80 16.23 -11.43
C ILE A 70 -8.90 17.40 -12.42
N ASP A 71 -9.94 17.39 -13.23
CA ASP A 71 -10.39 18.51 -14.07
C ASP A 71 -11.31 19.42 -13.24
N LEU A 72 -10.75 20.52 -12.76
CA LEU A 72 -11.45 21.46 -11.88
C LEU A 72 -12.61 22.17 -12.57
N ASP A 73 -12.50 22.41 -13.88
CA ASP A 73 -13.55 23.07 -14.65
C ASP A 73 -14.82 22.22 -14.67
N LYS A 74 -14.65 20.89 -14.83
CA LYS A 74 -15.76 19.93 -14.76
C LYS A 74 -16.22 19.63 -13.34
N CYS A 75 -15.35 19.68 -12.34
CA CYS A 75 -15.68 19.27 -10.97
C CYS A 75 -16.86 20.09 -10.39
N VAL A 76 -17.87 19.41 -9.85
CA VAL A 76 -19.05 20.04 -9.23
C VAL A 76 -19.08 19.93 -7.71
N PHE A 77 -18.00 19.44 -7.08
CA PHE A 77 -17.87 19.33 -5.63
C PHE A 77 -19.06 18.60 -4.97
N CYS A 78 -19.41 17.43 -5.53
CA CYS A 78 -20.50 16.58 -5.02
C CYS A 78 -20.08 15.64 -3.87
N GLY A 79 -18.78 15.43 -3.67
CA GLY A 79 -18.26 14.58 -2.58
C GLY A 79 -18.29 13.07 -2.83
N MET A 80 -18.82 12.58 -3.95
CA MET A 80 -18.89 11.13 -4.25
C MET A 80 -17.52 10.43 -4.20
N CYS A 81 -16.46 11.09 -4.68
CA CYS A 81 -15.10 10.55 -4.62
C CYS A 81 -14.55 10.44 -3.19
N ALA A 82 -14.87 11.39 -2.32
CA ALA A 82 -14.45 11.40 -0.91
C ALA A 82 -15.24 10.41 -0.05
N ALA A 83 -16.54 10.27 -0.35
CA ALA A 83 -17.43 9.37 0.36
C ALA A 83 -17.16 7.87 0.10
N PHE A 84 -16.61 7.53 -1.08
CA PHE A 84 -16.41 6.14 -1.50
C PHE A 84 -14.95 5.79 -1.81
N CYS A 85 -14.00 6.59 -1.30
CA CYS A 85 -12.58 6.24 -1.38
C CYS A 85 -12.25 5.18 -0.32
N PRO A 86 -11.80 3.97 -0.69
CA PRO A 86 -11.54 2.90 0.28
C PRO A 86 -10.22 3.05 1.05
N VAL A 87 -9.39 4.02 0.68
CA VAL A 87 -8.06 4.29 1.30
C VAL A 87 -7.97 5.70 1.85
N ASP A 88 -9.10 6.37 1.97
CA ASP A 88 -9.23 7.73 2.50
C ASP A 88 -8.24 8.76 1.90
N ALA A 89 -8.02 8.68 0.60
CA ALA A 89 -7.16 9.63 -0.13
C ALA A 89 -7.85 10.97 -0.40
N TYR A 90 -9.17 11.06 -0.17
CA TYR A 90 -9.97 12.24 -0.46
C TYR A 90 -10.75 12.67 0.79
N LYS A 91 -10.68 13.95 1.12
CA LYS A 91 -11.52 14.58 2.15
C LYS A 91 -12.31 15.72 1.53
N MET A 92 -13.61 15.80 1.84
CA MET A 92 -14.49 16.85 1.32
C MET A 92 -15.16 17.57 2.48
N THR A 93 -15.04 18.90 2.49
CA THR A 93 -15.70 19.75 3.48
C THR A 93 -16.54 20.83 2.80
N ALA A 94 -17.59 21.27 3.49
CA ALA A 94 -18.34 22.49 3.14
C ALA A 94 -18.49 23.34 4.40
N ASN A 95 -18.03 24.59 4.34
CA ASN A 95 -18.03 25.50 5.49
C ASN A 95 -17.44 24.83 6.74
N ASP A 96 -16.27 24.19 6.58
CA ASP A 96 -15.51 23.46 7.59
C ASP A 96 -16.18 22.23 8.21
N ARG A 97 -17.33 21.80 7.67
CA ARG A 97 -17.97 20.54 8.08
C ARG A 97 -17.65 19.42 7.09
N ASP A 98 -17.26 18.27 7.61
CA ASP A 98 -16.98 17.08 6.80
C ASP A 98 -18.28 16.48 6.24
N TYR A 99 -18.25 16.06 4.99
CA TYR A 99 -19.40 15.40 4.36
C TYR A 99 -19.74 14.08 5.05
N ARG A 100 -18.76 13.37 5.62
CA ARG A 100 -19.00 12.10 6.34
C ARG A 100 -19.83 12.26 7.62
N GLU A 101 -19.78 13.43 8.24
CA GLU A 101 -20.58 13.77 9.43
C GLU A 101 -22.01 14.20 9.08
N MET A 102 -22.28 14.46 7.79
CA MET A 102 -23.58 14.90 7.30
C MET A 102 -24.40 13.68 6.86
N GLU A 103 -25.54 13.47 7.51
CA GLU A 103 -26.38 12.30 7.24
C GLU A 103 -26.99 12.28 5.82
N GLU A 104 -26.99 13.40 5.09
CA GLU A 104 -27.43 13.48 3.69
C GLU A 104 -26.43 12.85 2.70
N TYR A 105 -25.19 12.61 3.13
CA TYR A 105 -24.10 12.09 2.30
C TYR A 105 -23.80 10.64 2.67
N PRO A 106 -24.28 9.66 1.88
CA PRO A 106 -23.91 8.27 2.11
C PRO A 106 -22.42 8.08 1.86
N HIS A 107 -21.80 7.20 2.63
CA HIS A 107 -20.38 6.89 2.54
C HIS A 107 -20.14 5.40 2.70
N LEU A 108 -19.00 4.96 2.18
CA LEU A 108 -18.52 3.60 2.24
C LEU A 108 -18.29 3.19 3.70
N VAL A 109 -18.68 1.96 4.05
CA VAL A 109 -18.53 1.43 5.40
C VAL A 109 -17.47 0.32 5.37
N SER A 110 -16.37 0.56 6.06
CA SER A 110 -15.35 -0.42 6.41
C SER A 110 -15.09 -0.34 7.90
N LYS A 111 -15.15 -1.47 8.60
CA LYS A 111 -15.02 -1.48 10.06
C LYS A 111 -14.31 -2.73 10.56
N ALA A 112 -13.64 -2.56 11.70
CA ALA A 112 -13.14 -3.65 12.52
C ALA A 112 -13.48 -3.35 13.99
N GLU A 113 -14.17 -4.26 14.65
CA GLU A 113 -14.63 -4.09 16.03
C GLU A 113 -14.32 -5.37 16.84
N PRO A 114 -13.67 -5.27 18.01
CA PRO A 114 -13.50 -6.42 18.89
C PRO A 114 -14.83 -6.78 19.55
N ASN A 115 -15.14 -8.08 19.64
CA ASN A 115 -16.30 -8.59 20.34
C ASN A 115 -15.96 -9.04 21.78
N GLU A 116 -16.94 -9.58 22.49
CA GLU A 116 -16.82 -10.01 23.89
C GLU A 116 -15.80 -11.14 24.14
N LYS A 117 -15.37 -11.87 23.10
CA LYS A 117 -14.35 -12.93 23.21
C LYS A 117 -12.93 -12.37 23.25
N CYS A 118 -12.76 -11.08 22.99
CA CYS A 118 -11.45 -10.48 22.91
C CYS A 118 -10.71 -10.60 24.24
N LEU A 119 -9.57 -11.28 24.20
CA LEU A 119 -8.55 -11.27 25.25
C LEU A 119 -7.39 -10.41 24.74
N PRO A 120 -7.38 -9.09 25.02
CA PRO A 120 -6.48 -8.13 24.38
C PRO A 120 -5.03 -8.61 24.38
N CYS A 121 -4.46 -8.74 23.20
CA CYS A 121 -3.13 -9.30 22.96
C CYS A 121 -2.38 -8.45 21.93
N ALA A 122 -1.10 -8.72 21.71
CA ALA A 122 -0.24 -7.89 20.87
C ALA A 122 -0.23 -8.30 19.37
N LEU A 123 -1.16 -9.15 18.93
CA LEU A 123 -1.11 -9.73 17.58
C LEU A 123 -1.70 -8.81 16.50
N CYS A 124 -2.82 -8.13 16.77
CA CYS A 124 -3.59 -7.44 15.74
C CYS A 124 -3.00 -6.08 15.31
N GLU A 125 -2.32 -5.37 16.20
CA GLU A 125 -1.66 -4.08 15.94
C GLU A 125 -0.56 -4.18 14.88
N PRO A 126 0.48 -5.04 15.02
CA PRO A 126 1.58 -5.11 14.05
C PRO A 126 1.17 -5.69 12.67
N VAL A 127 0.07 -6.43 12.58
CA VAL A 127 -0.40 -6.97 11.30
C VAL A 127 -1.28 -6.00 10.51
N CYS A 128 -1.67 -4.87 11.13
CA CYS A 128 -2.56 -3.89 10.52
C CYS A 128 -1.78 -3.04 9.50
N PRO A 129 -2.05 -3.18 8.19
CA PRO A 129 -1.27 -2.51 7.15
C PRO A 129 -1.51 -0.99 7.13
N THR A 130 -2.58 -0.52 7.76
CA THR A 130 -2.93 0.91 7.84
C THR A 130 -2.70 1.51 9.22
N GLU A 131 -2.09 0.77 10.15
CA GLU A 131 -1.82 1.22 11.52
C GLU A 131 -3.09 1.78 12.21
N ALA A 132 -4.22 1.13 11.95
CA ALA A 132 -5.53 1.53 12.46
C ALA A 132 -5.82 0.97 13.86
N ILE A 133 -5.00 0.06 14.37
CA ILE A 133 -5.24 -0.65 15.62
C ILE A 133 -4.13 -0.29 16.60
N THR A 134 -4.51 0.17 17.80
CA THR A 134 -3.60 0.43 18.92
C THR A 134 -3.97 -0.50 20.07
N VAL A 135 -2.99 -1.17 20.69
CA VAL A 135 -3.23 -2.00 21.88
C VAL A 135 -2.41 -1.51 23.06
N VAL A 136 -3.11 -1.13 24.13
CA VAL A 136 -2.49 -0.64 25.38
C VAL A 136 -2.68 -1.67 26.48
N PHE A 137 -1.66 -1.87 27.32
CA PHE A 137 -1.68 -2.82 28.42
C PHE A 137 -1.42 -2.13 29.76
N TYR A 138 -2.13 -2.55 30.81
CA TYR A 138 -1.93 -2.06 32.16
C TYR A 138 -2.44 -3.06 33.21
N PRO A 139 -1.87 -3.08 34.41
CA PRO A 139 -0.61 -2.46 34.80
C PRO A 139 0.60 -3.20 34.21
N THR A 140 1.74 -2.54 34.15
CA THR A 140 3.05 -3.12 33.84
C THR A 140 3.74 -3.63 35.11
N ARG A 141 4.78 -4.46 34.98
CA ARG A 141 5.45 -5.14 36.10
C ARG A 141 6.04 -4.17 37.13
N ASP A 142 6.48 -2.99 36.72
CA ASP A 142 7.07 -1.94 37.58
C ASP A 142 6.09 -1.39 38.64
N VAL A 143 4.78 -1.47 38.39
CA VAL A 143 3.75 -1.09 39.36
C VAL A 143 3.83 -1.94 40.64
N PHE A 144 4.31 -3.18 40.53
CA PHE A 144 4.49 -4.11 41.65
C PHE A 144 5.89 -4.00 42.28
N GLY A 145 6.61 -2.91 42.02
CA GLY A 145 7.96 -2.67 42.49
C GLY A 145 9.04 -3.17 41.53
N PRO A 146 10.31 -2.82 41.77
CA PRO A 146 11.43 -3.25 40.92
C PRO A 146 11.58 -4.77 40.94
N LEU A 147 12.16 -5.32 39.89
CA LEU A 147 12.58 -6.73 39.87
C LEU A 147 13.60 -6.97 41.00
N ARG A 148 13.38 -7.99 41.82
CA ARG A 148 14.20 -8.25 43.03
C ARG A 148 15.55 -8.85 42.64
N GLU A 149 16.65 -8.13 42.86
CA GLU A 149 18.00 -8.57 42.49
C GLU A 149 18.42 -9.84 43.24
N GLU A 150 18.01 -9.98 44.50
CA GLU A 150 18.34 -11.11 45.36
C GLU A 150 17.71 -12.44 44.94
N GLU A 151 16.69 -12.41 44.08
CA GLU A 151 15.96 -13.59 43.57
C GLU A 151 16.28 -13.90 42.08
N ARG A 152 17.31 -13.25 41.50
CA ARG A 152 17.76 -13.48 40.12
C ARG A 152 18.93 -14.47 40.04
N GLY A 153 19.12 -15.07 38.86
CA GLY A 153 20.28 -15.90 38.54
C GLY A 153 20.19 -17.37 38.98
N GLU A 154 21.23 -18.13 38.63
CA GLU A 154 21.27 -19.59 38.75
C GLU A 154 20.99 -20.07 40.19
N GLY A 155 19.97 -20.93 40.33
CA GLY A 155 19.65 -21.60 41.59
C GLY A 155 18.66 -20.85 42.51
N LYS A 156 18.17 -19.67 42.12
CA LYS A 156 17.12 -18.93 42.85
C LYS A 156 15.70 -19.31 42.44
N GLY A 157 15.56 -19.76 41.20
CA GLY A 157 14.30 -20.25 40.66
C GLY A 157 14.52 -20.88 39.30
N LYS A 158 13.42 -21.26 38.67
CA LYS A 158 13.36 -21.80 37.32
C LYS A 158 12.10 -21.30 36.64
N ILE A 159 12.22 -20.85 35.40
CA ILE A 159 11.10 -20.47 34.56
C ILE A 159 11.12 -21.33 33.30
N GLU A 160 9.95 -21.87 32.93
CA GLU A 160 9.78 -22.67 31.72
C GLU A 160 8.56 -22.16 30.95
N VAL A 161 8.72 -22.03 29.63
CA VAL A 161 7.63 -21.72 28.70
C VAL A 161 7.44 -22.91 27.78
N ASP A 162 6.22 -23.43 27.72
CA ASP A 162 5.84 -24.52 26.82
C ASP A 162 5.55 -23.95 25.41
N PRO A 163 6.40 -24.24 24.41
CA PRO A 163 6.25 -23.71 23.06
C PRO A 163 5.06 -24.31 22.31
N GLU A 164 4.55 -25.49 22.72
CA GLU A 164 3.39 -26.11 22.06
C GLU A 164 2.07 -25.46 22.48
N LYS A 165 2.03 -24.88 23.68
CA LYS A 165 0.87 -24.14 24.20
C LYS A 165 0.93 -22.65 23.89
N CYS A 166 2.13 -22.08 23.78
CA CYS A 166 2.28 -20.65 23.58
C CYS A 166 1.82 -20.24 22.18
N ASN A 167 0.76 -19.42 22.10
CA ASN A 167 0.28 -18.82 20.85
C ASN A 167 0.96 -17.47 20.51
N LEU A 168 2.06 -17.13 21.19
CA LEU A 168 2.80 -15.88 21.01
C LEU A 168 1.95 -14.61 21.14
N CYS A 169 0.89 -14.61 21.97
CA CYS A 169 0.03 -13.44 22.17
C CYS A 169 0.72 -12.18 22.73
N GLY A 170 1.95 -12.31 23.24
CA GLY A 170 2.79 -11.19 23.70
C GLY A 170 2.37 -10.52 25.01
N LYS A 171 1.31 -10.98 25.69
CA LYS A 171 0.84 -10.42 26.97
C LYS A 171 1.95 -10.37 28.03
N CYS A 172 2.72 -11.45 28.17
CA CYS A 172 3.83 -11.56 29.12
C CYS A 172 4.98 -10.58 28.82
N ALA A 173 5.33 -10.41 27.54
CA ALA A 173 6.35 -9.46 27.09
C ALA A 173 5.92 -7.99 27.25
N LYS A 174 4.63 -7.69 27.03
CA LYS A 174 4.09 -6.35 27.30
C LYS A 174 3.97 -6.04 28.80
N PHE A 175 3.86 -7.08 29.63
CA PHE A 175 3.80 -6.93 31.08
C PHE A 175 5.17 -6.77 31.74
N CYS A 176 6.14 -7.62 31.39
CA CYS A 176 7.42 -7.73 32.11
C CYS A 176 8.62 -7.74 31.17
N GLU A 177 9.60 -6.88 31.46
CA GLU A 177 10.83 -6.70 30.68
C GLU A 177 11.75 -7.92 30.63
N ALA A 178 11.59 -8.89 31.54
CA ALA A 178 12.35 -10.14 31.48
C ALA A 178 11.92 -11.03 30.30
N PHE A 179 10.77 -10.79 29.68
CA PHE A 179 10.34 -11.48 28.48
C PHE A 179 10.74 -10.70 27.24
N LEU A 180 11.48 -11.37 26.35
CA LEU A 180 11.84 -10.84 25.03
C LEU A 180 11.01 -11.55 23.97
N LEU A 181 10.11 -10.81 23.33
CA LEU A 181 9.36 -11.29 22.18
C LEU A 181 10.06 -10.83 20.91
N THR A 182 10.50 -11.79 20.10
CA THR A 182 11.20 -11.49 18.84
C THR A 182 10.20 -11.29 17.72
N GLU A 183 10.36 -10.19 17.00
CA GLU A 183 9.48 -9.78 15.90
C GLU A 183 9.98 -10.34 14.56
N ARG A 184 9.04 -10.61 13.66
CA ARG A 184 9.28 -10.94 12.25
C ARG A 184 8.24 -10.26 11.38
N GLU A 185 8.56 -10.06 10.10
CA GLU A 185 7.61 -9.47 9.17
C GLU A 185 6.46 -10.46 8.84
N PRO A 186 5.19 -10.07 9.05
CA PRO A 186 4.05 -10.93 8.74
C PRO A 186 3.85 -11.03 7.22
N THR A 187 3.58 -12.25 6.75
CA THR A 187 3.28 -12.51 5.34
C THR A 187 1.77 -12.76 5.16
N PRO A 188 1.21 -12.64 3.94
CA PRO A 188 -0.21 -12.92 3.74
C PRO A 188 -0.61 -14.34 4.15
N THR A 189 0.30 -15.32 4.03
CA THR A 189 0.05 -16.73 4.38
C THR A 189 0.33 -17.06 5.84
N ASP A 190 1.10 -16.23 6.54
CA ASP A 190 1.46 -16.38 7.95
C ASP A 190 1.52 -15.01 8.59
N LEU A 191 0.42 -14.62 9.21
CA LEU A 191 0.22 -13.30 9.80
C LEU A 191 0.83 -13.18 11.20
N VAL A 192 1.29 -14.26 11.83
CA VAL A 192 1.80 -14.18 13.21
C VAL A 192 3.08 -13.33 13.22
N PRO A 193 3.08 -12.15 13.88
CA PRO A 193 4.15 -11.15 13.76
C PRO A 193 5.37 -11.46 14.65
N PHE A 194 5.34 -12.58 15.37
CA PHE A 194 6.38 -12.96 16.32
C PHE A 194 6.96 -14.33 15.97
N GLU A 195 8.25 -14.51 16.18
CA GLU A 195 8.98 -15.76 15.86
C GLU A 195 9.10 -16.65 17.10
N GLN A 196 9.58 -16.08 18.21
CA GLN A 196 9.81 -16.80 19.45
C GLN A 196 9.69 -15.86 20.67
N LEU A 197 9.31 -16.46 21.80
CA LEU A 197 9.33 -15.83 23.11
C LEU A 197 10.51 -16.37 23.92
N LEU A 198 11.38 -15.47 24.36
CA LEU A 198 12.56 -15.77 25.17
C LEU A 198 12.39 -15.14 26.56
N VAL A 199 13.11 -15.70 27.54
CA VAL A 199 13.18 -15.16 28.89
C VAL A 199 14.63 -14.87 29.23
N ASP A 200 14.89 -13.66 29.70
CA ASP A 200 16.16 -13.27 30.29
C ASP A 200 16.19 -13.74 31.75
N GLU A 201 16.91 -14.84 32.02
CA GLU A 201 17.07 -15.42 33.35
C GLU A 201 17.90 -14.55 34.31
N ASP A 202 18.72 -13.62 33.77
CA ASP A 202 19.48 -12.67 34.58
C ASP A 202 18.59 -11.51 35.07
N LEU A 203 17.49 -11.22 34.36
CA LEU A 203 16.49 -10.23 34.76
C LEU A 203 15.34 -10.85 35.57
N CYS A 204 14.94 -12.08 35.29
CA CYS A 204 13.80 -12.73 35.94
C CYS A 204 14.01 -12.88 37.46
N ASP A 205 13.07 -12.36 38.25
CA ASP A 205 13.07 -12.46 39.71
C ASP A 205 12.15 -13.57 40.25
N HIS A 206 11.69 -14.45 39.36
CA HIS A 206 10.84 -15.61 39.64
C HIS A 206 9.57 -15.27 40.46
N CYS A 207 9.03 -14.05 40.33
CA CYS A 207 7.86 -13.59 41.09
C CYS A 207 6.55 -14.35 40.82
N GLY A 208 6.43 -15.03 39.67
CA GLY A 208 5.29 -15.87 39.30
C GLY A 208 4.06 -15.14 38.74
N LEU A 209 4.06 -13.81 38.67
CA LEU A 209 2.91 -13.02 38.19
C LEU A 209 2.51 -13.35 36.74
N CYS A 210 3.49 -13.71 35.90
CA CYS A 210 3.25 -14.07 34.50
C CYS A 210 2.44 -15.35 34.30
N VAL A 211 2.37 -16.25 35.29
CA VAL A 211 1.61 -17.51 35.22
C VAL A 211 0.12 -17.21 35.08
N GLY A 212 -0.42 -16.28 35.87
CA GLY A 212 -1.84 -15.88 35.81
C GLY A 212 -2.21 -15.00 34.61
N ILE A 213 -1.21 -14.44 33.92
CA ILE A 213 -1.40 -13.58 32.74
C ILE A 213 -1.57 -14.43 31.47
N CYS A 214 -0.99 -15.63 31.44
CA CYS A 214 -0.97 -16.49 30.26
C CYS A 214 -2.33 -17.18 30.06
N PRO A 215 -3.09 -16.84 28.99
CA PRO A 215 -4.39 -17.48 28.74
C PRO A 215 -4.28 -18.96 28.35
N GLU A 216 -3.14 -19.36 27.80
CA GLU A 216 -2.87 -20.73 27.36
C GLU A 216 -2.21 -21.61 28.44
N GLU A 217 -1.98 -21.06 29.64
CA GLU A 217 -1.30 -21.76 30.74
C GLU A 217 0.06 -22.36 30.33
N ALA A 218 0.79 -21.64 29.47
CA ALA A 218 2.07 -22.08 28.89
C ALA A 218 3.28 -21.82 29.80
N ILE A 219 3.15 -20.99 30.84
CA ILE A 219 4.27 -20.53 31.66
C ILE A 219 4.24 -21.22 33.03
N LYS A 220 5.39 -21.76 33.44
CA LYS A 220 5.62 -22.30 34.79
C LYS A 220 6.79 -21.59 35.44
N VAL A 221 6.64 -21.25 36.72
CA VAL A 221 7.68 -20.59 37.51
C VAL A 221 7.83 -21.31 38.84
N GLU A 222 9.05 -21.70 39.17
CA GLU A 222 9.47 -22.21 40.47
C GLU A 222 10.40 -21.17 41.09
N GLY A 223 10.09 -20.68 42.28
CA GLY A 223 10.88 -19.63 42.94
C GLY A 223 10.13 -19.04 44.12
N THR A 224 10.60 -17.91 44.63
CA THR A 224 9.94 -17.16 45.72
C THR A 224 8.84 -16.28 45.13
N PRO A 225 7.53 -16.58 45.28
CA PRO A 225 6.47 -15.76 44.70
C PRO A 225 6.46 -14.34 45.27
N LEU A 226 5.95 -13.38 44.52
CA LEU A 226 5.67 -12.04 45.05
C LEU A 226 4.34 -12.07 45.81
N GLU A 227 4.36 -11.71 47.09
CA GLU A 227 3.14 -11.56 47.88
C GLU A 227 2.45 -10.24 47.55
N LEU A 228 1.20 -10.32 47.10
CA LEU A 228 0.36 -9.16 46.82
C LEU A 228 -0.71 -9.02 47.89
N GLU A 229 -1.01 -7.79 48.29
CA GLU A 229 -2.09 -7.51 49.24
C GLU A 229 -3.48 -7.84 48.65
N GLU A 230 -3.62 -7.70 47.33
CA GLU A 230 -4.84 -7.98 46.58
C GLU A 230 -4.51 -8.71 45.27
N GLU A 231 -5.47 -9.48 44.74
CA GLU A 231 -5.35 -10.06 43.39
C GLU A 231 -5.31 -8.94 42.34
N PHE A 232 -4.25 -8.93 41.53
CA PHE A 232 -4.16 -7.99 40.41
C PHE A 232 -4.81 -8.56 39.15
N ARG A 233 -5.26 -7.65 38.28
CA ARG A 233 -5.75 -8.00 36.94
C ARG A 233 -4.90 -7.31 35.90
N PHE A 234 -4.37 -8.10 34.97
CA PHE A 234 -3.73 -7.59 33.77
C PHE A 234 -4.78 -7.33 32.70
N LEU A 235 -4.97 -6.06 32.36
CA LEU A 235 -5.95 -5.59 31.40
C LEU A 235 -5.23 -5.10 30.14
N GLY A 236 -5.96 -5.17 29.03
CA GLY A 236 -5.56 -4.48 27.81
C GLY A 236 -6.78 -3.83 27.18
N GLU A 237 -6.53 -2.77 26.41
CA GLU A 237 -7.53 -2.03 25.66
C GLU A 237 -7.13 -2.01 24.19
N ILE A 238 -8.09 -2.27 23.32
CA ILE A 238 -7.91 -2.20 21.87
C ILE A 238 -8.72 -1.01 21.38
N GLU A 239 -8.04 -0.06 20.74
CA GLU A 239 -8.67 1.05 20.05
C GLU A 239 -8.48 0.87 18.54
N VAL A 240 -9.57 1.05 17.77
CA VAL A 240 -9.53 0.95 16.31
C VAL A 240 -9.98 2.26 15.70
N ASP A 241 -9.07 2.92 14.99
CA ASP A 241 -9.31 4.09 14.16
C ASP A 241 -10.11 3.69 12.90
N GLN A 242 -11.39 4.03 12.90
CA GLN A 242 -12.31 3.67 11.80
C GLN A 242 -12.07 4.51 10.53
N GLU A 243 -11.35 5.62 10.59
CA GLU A 243 -10.98 6.40 9.40
C GLU A 243 -9.84 5.74 8.64
N LYS A 244 -8.88 5.15 9.37
CA LYS A 244 -7.77 4.39 8.78
C LYS A 244 -8.13 2.94 8.43
N CYS A 245 -9.17 2.38 9.04
CA CYS A 245 -9.56 1.00 8.84
C CYS A 245 -10.18 0.76 7.45
N ILE A 246 -9.49 -0.02 6.63
CA ILE A 246 -9.98 -0.40 5.29
C ILE A 246 -10.82 -1.68 5.28
N GLY A 247 -10.98 -2.33 6.44
CA GLY A 247 -11.73 -3.59 6.57
C GLY A 247 -11.07 -4.79 5.88
N CYS A 248 -9.74 -4.89 5.84
CA CYS A 248 -9.05 -6.00 5.17
C CYS A 248 -9.23 -7.36 5.85
N GLY A 249 -9.41 -7.38 7.17
CA GLY A 249 -9.64 -8.62 7.94
C GLY A 249 -8.37 -9.35 8.43
N ARG A 250 -7.17 -8.76 8.28
CA ARG A 250 -5.93 -9.37 8.83
C ARG A 250 -5.99 -9.54 10.36
N CYS A 251 -6.59 -8.59 11.08
CA CYS A 251 -6.79 -8.69 12.52
C CYS A 251 -7.76 -9.82 12.92
N LEU A 252 -8.72 -10.18 12.07
CA LEU A 252 -9.56 -11.35 12.25
C LEU A 252 -8.76 -12.63 12.03
N LEU A 253 -8.01 -12.72 10.94
CA LEU A 253 -7.24 -13.93 10.59
C LEU A 253 -6.08 -14.24 11.54
N VAL A 254 -5.46 -13.23 12.15
CA VAL A 254 -4.39 -13.44 13.16
C VAL A 254 -4.96 -13.75 14.55
N CYS A 255 -6.25 -13.50 14.79
CA CYS A 255 -6.83 -13.60 16.12
C CYS A 255 -7.00 -15.08 16.53
N PRO A 256 -6.36 -15.55 17.62
CA PRO A 256 -6.51 -16.93 18.06
C PRO A 256 -7.89 -17.24 18.69
N TYR A 257 -8.70 -16.21 18.94
CA TYR A 257 -9.98 -16.32 19.65
C TYR A 257 -11.20 -15.96 18.79
N ASP A 258 -11.02 -15.71 17.49
CA ASP A 258 -12.07 -15.22 16.58
C ASP A 258 -12.84 -14.01 17.17
N ALA A 259 -12.08 -13.08 17.74
CA ALA A 259 -12.63 -11.98 18.53
C ALA A 259 -12.81 -10.67 17.76
N MET A 260 -12.53 -10.64 16.46
CA MET A 260 -12.68 -9.45 15.63
C MET A 260 -13.86 -9.62 14.68
N GLU A 261 -14.72 -8.61 14.57
CA GLU A 261 -15.78 -8.54 13.59
C GLU A 261 -15.39 -7.55 12.50
N ILE A 262 -15.53 -7.95 11.23
CA ILE A 262 -15.06 -7.19 10.08
C ILE A 262 -16.22 -6.91 9.14
N THR A 263 -16.38 -5.64 8.79
CA THR A 263 -17.26 -5.21 7.68
C THR A 263 -16.38 -4.77 6.53
N LYS A 264 -16.42 -5.50 5.41
CA LYS A 264 -15.70 -5.13 4.19
C LYS A 264 -16.45 -4.05 3.41
N PRO A 265 -15.74 -3.13 2.74
CA PRO A 265 -16.36 -2.09 1.91
C PRO A 265 -17.02 -2.67 0.65
N PHE A 266 -16.49 -3.78 0.13
CA PHE A 266 -16.95 -4.40 -1.11
C PHE A 266 -17.03 -5.92 -0.94
N GLU A 267 -18.02 -6.51 -1.60
CA GLU A 267 -18.10 -7.95 -1.84
C GLU A 267 -17.70 -8.22 -3.29
N GLY A 268 -17.01 -9.32 -3.55
CA GLY A 268 -16.51 -9.60 -4.87
C GLY A 268 -15.59 -10.80 -4.92
N ASP A 269 -14.88 -10.93 -6.05
CA ASP A 269 -13.85 -11.93 -6.25
C ASP A 269 -12.65 -11.32 -6.99
N ILE A 270 -11.50 -11.96 -6.81
CA ILE A 270 -10.26 -11.64 -7.51
C ILE A 270 -9.75 -12.91 -8.20
N ASN A 271 -9.47 -12.77 -9.49
CA ASN A 271 -9.09 -13.89 -10.34
C ASN A 271 -7.79 -13.58 -11.08
N LEU A 272 -6.95 -14.61 -11.22
CA LEU A 272 -5.72 -14.54 -11.98
C LEU A 272 -5.95 -15.14 -13.37
N VAL A 273 -5.65 -14.37 -14.41
CA VAL A 273 -5.87 -14.77 -15.78
C VAL A 273 -4.77 -15.72 -16.22
N GLU A 274 -5.07 -17.03 -16.22
CA GLU A 274 -4.08 -18.11 -16.47
C GLU A 274 -3.26 -17.91 -17.75
N ARG A 275 -3.88 -17.42 -18.84
CA ARG A 275 -3.17 -17.18 -20.11
C ARG A 275 -2.12 -16.05 -20.04
N GLN A 276 -2.31 -15.09 -19.14
CA GLN A 276 -1.44 -13.92 -18.97
C GLN A 276 -0.40 -14.13 -17.86
N LEU A 277 -0.67 -15.01 -16.91
CA LEU A 277 0.22 -15.32 -15.78
C LEU A 277 1.66 -15.70 -16.20
N PRO A 278 1.90 -16.40 -17.33
CA PRO A 278 3.25 -16.62 -17.84
C PRO A 278 4.04 -15.33 -18.12
N LEU A 279 3.38 -14.24 -18.51
CA LEU A 279 3.99 -12.93 -18.78
C LEU A 279 4.25 -12.12 -17.51
N CYS A 280 3.65 -12.50 -16.39
CA CYS A 280 3.87 -11.86 -15.10
C CYS A 280 5.25 -12.23 -14.54
N ASP A 281 6.05 -11.21 -14.27
CA ASP A 281 7.31 -11.31 -13.52
C ASP A 281 7.15 -10.60 -12.17
N PRO A 282 6.77 -11.32 -11.10
CA PRO A 282 6.58 -10.71 -9.79
C PRO A 282 7.86 -10.10 -9.24
N MET A 283 9.03 -10.68 -9.52
CA MET A 283 10.33 -10.27 -8.97
C MET A 283 10.86 -8.98 -9.60
N GLY A 284 10.55 -8.76 -10.88
CA GLY A 284 10.94 -7.54 -11.59
C GLY A 284 9.93 -6.40 -11.42
N CYS A 285 8.64 -6.70 -11.47
CA CYS A 285 7.60 -5.68 -11.56
C CYS A 285 7.12 -5.16 -10.19
N HIS A 286 6.78 -6.05 -9.25
CA HIS A 286 6.24 -5.72 -7.92
C HIS A 286 5.01 -4.79 -7.87
N ALA A 287 4.43 -4.36 -9.00
CA ALA A 287 3.37 -3.35 -9.05
C ALA A 287 2.12 -3.71 -8.21
N CYS A 288 1.66 -4.96 -8.27
CA CYS A 288 0.48 -5.40 -7.50
C CYS A 288 0.70 -5.40 -5.98
N PHE A 289 1.94 -5.61 -5.52
CA PHE A 289 2.32 -5.53 -4.12
C PHE A 289 2.28 -4.08 -3.65
N ASN A 290 2.92 -3.18 -4.40
CA ASN A 290 3.05 -1.76 -4.04
C ASN A 290 1.72 -1.01 -3.96
N VAL A 291 0.72 -1.39 -4.77
CA VAL A 291 -0.59 -0.73 -4.77
C VAL A 291 -1.62 -1.41 -3.86
N CYS A 292 -1.27 -2.53 -3.22
CA CYS A 292 -2.22 -3.26 -2.39
C CYS A 292 -2.29 -2.61 -1.00
N PRO A 293 -3.44 -2.03 -0.60
CA PRO A 293 -3.55 -1.44 0.72
C PRO A 293 -3.70 -2.49 1.84
N ALA A 294 -3.91 -3.76 1.49
CA ALA A 294 -4.19 -4.85 2.41
C ALA A 294 -3.04 -5.85 2.52
N ASP A 295 -1.93 -5.64 1.81
CA ASP A 295 -0.77 -6.54 1.75
C ASP A 295 -1.15 -8.01 1.58
N CYS A 296 -2.06 -8.33 0.66
CA CYS A 296 -2.58 -9.68 0.45
C CYS A 296 -1.88 -10.48 -0.65
N TRP A 297 -0.86 -9.92 -1.30
CA TRP A 297 -0.12 -10.57 -2.39
C TRP A 297 1.12 -11.31 -1.89
N TYR A 298 1.38 -12.49 -2.45
CA TYR A 298 2.60 -13.27 -2.22
C TYR A 298 3.05 -13.97 -3.50
N VAL A 299 4.28 -14.49 -3.49
CA VAL A 299 4.82 -15.31 -4.59
C VAL A 299 4.69 -16.78 -4.19
N GLY A 300 4.01 -17.57 -5.02
CA GLY A 300 3.87 -19.01 -4.81
C GLY A 300 5.14 -19.79 -5.15
N GLU A 301 5.16 -21.08 -4.80
CA GLU A 301 6.25 -22.01 -5.13
C GLU A 301 6.51 -22.15 -6.63
N ASP A 302 5.52 -21.85 -7.46
CA ASP A 302 5.61 -21.80 -8.93
C ASP A 302 6.28 -20.51 -9.46
N GLY A 303 6.71 -19.61 -8.56
CA GLY A 303 7.31 -18.33 -8.90
C GLY A 303 6.32 -17.32 -9.48
N LYS A 304 5.01 -17.55 -9.30
CA LYS A 304 3.95 -16.67 -9.79
C LYS A 304 3.20 -16.00 -8.65
N ILE A 305 2.55 -14.88 -8.96
CA ILE A 305 1.73 -14.16 -7.99
C ILE A 305 0.58 -15.04 -7.51
N LYS A 306 0.29 -14.95 -6.22
CA LYS A 306 -0.90 -15.49 -5.57
C LYS A 306 -1.44 -14.43 -4.62
N VAL A 307 -2.72 -14.54 -4.30
CA VAL A 307 -3.43 -13.59 -3.46
C VAL A 307 -4.20 -14.32 -2.38
N GLU A 308 -4.12 -13.81 -1.15
CA GLU A 308 -4.97 -14.25 -0.06
C GLU A 308 -6.32 -13.54 -0.15
N LYS A 309 -7.35 -14.26 -0.60
CA LYS A 309 -8.66 -13.67 -0.95
C LYS A 309 -9.37 -13.12 0.27
N ASP A 310 -9.20 -13.77 1.42
CA ASP A 310 -9.84 -13.36 2.67
C ASP A 310 -9.31 -12.02 3.19
N GLN A 311 -8.12 -11.59 2.74
CA GLN A 311 -7.54 -10.28 3.06
C GLN A 311 -7.89 -9.19 2.03
N CYS A 312 -8.38 -9.57 0.85
CA CYS A 312 -8.68 -8.64 -0.24
C CYS A 312 -9.93 -7.81 0.07
N ILE A 313 -9.86 -6.51 -0.20
CA ILE A 313 -11.00 -5.58 -0.14
C ILE A 313 -11.65 -5.34 -1.52
N PHE A 314 -11.16 -5.96 -2.59
CA PHE A 314 -11.68 -5.79 -3.96
C PHE A 314 -11.66 -4.34 -4.49
N CYS A 315 -10.67 -3.54 -4.09
CA CYS A 315 -10.54 -2.17 -4.58
C CYS A 315 -10.17 -2.07 -6.07
N GLY A 316 -9.47 -3.06 -6.64
CA GLY A 316 -9.12 -3.09 -8.07
C GLY A 316 -7.83 -2.34 -8.46
N ALA A 317 -7.09 -1.75 -7.51
CA ALA A 317 -5.82 -1.07 -7.77
C ALA A 317 -4.80 -1.96 -8.49
N CYS A 318 -4.68 -3.22 -8.05
CA CYS A 318 -3.80 -4.22 -8.64
C CYS A 318 -4.11 -4.52 -10.12
N ALA A 319 -5.38 -4.51 -10.52
CA ALA A 319 -5.79 -4.71 -11.90
C ALA A 319 -5.35 -3.52 -12.78
N ASN A 320 -5.49 -2.29 -12.29
CA ASN A 320 -5.07 -1.09 -13.01
C ASN A 320 -3.54 -0.95 -13.12
N ALA A 321 -2.80 -1.48 -12.13
CA ALA A 321 -1.35 -1.47 -12.11
C ALA A 321 -0.70 -2.61 -12.95
N CYS A 322 -1.48 -3.58 -13.41
CA CYS A 322 -0.96 -4.77 -14.06
C CYS A 322 -0.67 -4.56 -15.56
N HIS A 323 0.60 -4.35 -15.92
CA HIS A 323 1.01 -4.17 -17.33
C HIS A 323 0.71 -5.36 -18.26
N CYS A 324 0.56 -6.58 -17.72
CA CYS A 324 0.26 -7.78 -18.49
C CYS A 324 -1.22 -8.22 -18.39
N LEU A 325 -2.06 -7.48 -17.66
CA LEU A 325 -3.48 -7.76 -17.47
C LEU A 325 -3.73 -9.18 -16.93
N ALA A 326 -2.89 -9.63 -15.99
CA ALA A 326 -3.00 -10.94 -15.34
C ALA A 326 -3.97 -10.97 -14.16
N ILE A 327 -4.57 -9.83 -13.78
CA ILE A 327 -5.40 -9.67 -12.58
C ILE A 327 -6.75 -9.11 -12.98
N GLU A 328 -7.82 -9.78 -12.56
CA GLU A 328 -9.20 -9.34 -12.73
C GLU A 328 -9.86 -9.21 -11.35
N VAL A 329 -10.57 -8.11 -11.13
CA VAL A 329 -11.33 -7.84 -9.90
C VAL A 329 -12.76 -7.50 -10.28
N ASP A 330 -13.69 -8.27 -9.72
CA ASP A 330 -15.12 -8.11 -9.88
C ASP A 330 -15.77 -7.88 -8.54
N ARG A 331 -16.77 -7.01 -8.52
CA ARG A 331 -17.53 -6.67 -7.33
C ARG A 331 -18.96 -7.13 -7.52
N SER A 332 -19.54 -7.71 -6.47
CA SER A 332 -20.96 -8.09 -6.39
C SER A 332 -21.76 -7.15 -5.50
N GLY A 333 -21.10 -6.48 -4.55
CA GLY A 333 -21.76 -5.64 -3.55
C GLY A 333 -20.89 -4.50 -3.05
N VAL A 334 -21.54 -3.49 -2.49
CA VAL A 334 -20.92 -2.31 -1.87
C VAL A 334 -21.60 -2.07 -0.53
N THR A 335 -20.81 -2.00 0.53
CA THR A 335 -21.31 -1.73 1.88
C THR A 335 -21.23 -0.23 2.16
N HIS A 336 -22.37 0.40 2.40
CA HIS A 336 -22.45 1.86 2.59
C HIS A 336 -23.56 2.23 3.57
N THR A 337 -23.52 3.46 4.09
CA THR A 337 -24.58 4.01 4.93
C THR A 337 -25.87 4.26 4.14
N PRO A 338 -27.05 4.26 4.78
CA PRO A 338 -28.32 4.41 4.07
C PRO A 338 -28.40 5.69 3.23
N ILE A 339 -28.94 5.57 2.02
CA ILE A 339 -29.17 6.73 1.14
C ILE A 339 -30.47 7.41 1.59
N LYS A 340 -30.36 8.64 2.08
CA LYS A 340 -31.54 9.45 2.44
C LYS A 340 -32.33 9.91 1.23
N ASP A 341 -33.62 10.13 1.44
CA ASP A 341 -34.51 10.73 0.45
C ASP A 341 -34.19 12.23 0.28
N THR A 342 -33.31 12.52 -0.67
CA THR A 342 -32.85 13.86 -1.03
C THR A 342 -33.01 14.05 -2.55
N PRO A 343 -32.98 15.30 -3.07
CA PRO A 343 -33.02 15.53 -4.52
C PRO A 343 -31.92 14.82 -5.32
N TRP A 344 -30.85 14.39 -4.65
CA TRP A 344 -29.71 13.69 -5.26
C TRP A 344 -29.67 12.18 -4.96
N ALA A 345 -30.72 11.63 -4.33
CA ALA A 345 -30.75 10.22 -3.94
C ALA A 345 -30.56 9.25 -5.13
N GLU A 346 -31.19 9.54 -6.27
CA GLU A 346 -31.04 8.72 -7.48
C GLU A 346 -29.61 8.80 -8.04
N GLU A 347 -28.97 9.97 -7.99
CA GLU A 347 -27.58 10.13 -8.42
C GLU A 347 -26.61 9.33 -7.53
N TRP A 348 -26.91 9.19 -6.23
CA TRP A 348 -26.17 8.32 -5.32
C TRP A 348 -26.38 6.85 -5.64
N LYS A 349 -27.62 6.41 -5.87
CA LYS A 349 -27.92 5.02 -6.25
C LYS A 349 -27.22 4.64 -7.56
N GLU A 350 -27.28 5.52 -8.56
CA GLU A 350 -26.57 5.32 -9.83
C GLU A 350 -25.05 5.28 -9.63
N ALA A 351 -24.48 6.16 -8.80
CA ALA A 351 -23.06 6.14 -8.50
C ALA A 351 -22.64 4.82 -7.81
N ILE A 352 -23.36 4.40 -6.78
CA ILE A 352 -23.05 3.17 -6.04
C ILE A 352 -23.17 1.93 -6.95
N SER A 353 -24.23 1.87 -7.78
CA SER A 353 -24.39 0.79 -8.75
C SER A 353 -23.32 0.77 -9.84
N SER A 354 -22.68 1.91 -10.16
CA SER A 354 -21.59 1.95 -11.13
C SER A 354 -20.31 1.28 -10.63
N ILE A 355 -20.10 1.20 -9.31
CA ILE A 355 -18.96 0.47 -8.71
C ILE A 355 -19.00 -1.03 -9.04
N VAL A 356 -20.21 -1.58 -9.13
CA VAL A 356 -20.48 -2.99 -9.47
C VAL A 356 -20.54 -3.18 -10.98
N THR A 357 -21.34 -2.35 -11.68
CA THR A 357 -21.60 -2.53 -13.11
C THR A 357 -20.52 -1.99 -14.03
N LYS A 358 -19.58 -1.19 -13.51
CA LYS A 358 -18.57 -0.42 -14.27
C LYS A 358 -19.20 0.49 -15.34
N SER A 359 -20.49 0.82 -15.20
CA SER A 359 -21.26 1.60 -16.16
C SER A 359 -22.19 2.57 -15.44
N ARG A 360 -22.30 3.80 -15.94
CA ARG A 360 -23.19 4.81 -15.38
C ARG A 360 -23.90 5.58 -16.49
N ARG A 361 -25.20 5.78 -16.35
CA ARG A 361 -25.95 6.71 -17.19
C ARG A 361 -25.52 8.13 -16.82
N ARG A 362 -25.07 8.91 -17.80
CA ARG A 362 -24.61 10.28 -17.55
C ARG A 362 -25.68 11.27 -18.01
N PRO A 363 -25.92 12.35 -17.26
CA PRO A 363 -26.79 13.41 -17.72
C PRO A 363 -26.30 13.97 -19.05
N ASP A 364 -27.23 14.30 -19.95
CA ASP A 364 -26.89 14.97 -21.20
C ASP A 364 -26.50 16.42 -20.92
N LEU A 365 -25.20 16.72 -21.06
CA LEU A 365 -24.65 18.06 -20.82
C LEU A 365 -24.63 18.92 -22.09
N SER A 366 -25.12 18.41 -23.24
CA SER A 366 -25.04 19.13 -24.52
C SER A 366 -25.81 20.45 -24.56
N GLY A 367 -26.75 20.66 -23.63
CA GLY A 367 -27.54 21.89 -23.50
C GLY A 367 -26.89 22.98 -22.65
N ILE A 368 -25.73 22.73 -22.03
CA ILE A 368 -25.05 23.68 -21.15
C ILE A 368 -24.11 24.56 -21.98
N VAL A 369 -24.14 25.88 -21.74
CA VAL A 369 -23.17 26.82 -22.31
C VAL A 369 -21.81 26.47 -21.75
N LEU A 370 -20.98 25.81 -22.56
CA LEU A 370 -19.60 25.54 -22.20
C LEU A 370 -18.85 26.88 -22.07
N PRO A 371 -18.04 27.07 -21.02
CA PRO A 371 -17.07 28.15 -21.02
C PRO A 371 -16.22 28.06 -22.30
N PRO A 372 -15.77 29.19 -22.87
CA PRO A 372 -14.92 29.17 -24.06
C PRO A 372 -13.72 28.26 -23.80
N GLU A 373 -13.36 27.43 -24.77
CA GLU A 373 -12.17 26.58 -24.66
C GLU A 373 -10.98 27.46 -24.31
N ILE A 374 -10.39 27.21 -23.14
CA ILE A 374 -9.11 27.82 -22.78
C ILE A 374 -8.12 27.22 -23.76
N GLU A 375 -7.54 28.06 -24.63
CA GLU A 375 -6.42 27.65 -25.47
C GLU A 375 -5.32 27.12 -24.56
N LYS A 376 -5.13 25.80 -24.58
CA LYS A 376 -3.99 25.17 -23.92
C LYS A 376 -2.75 25.78 -24.54
N VAL A 377 -2.03 26.59 -23.77
CA VAL A 377 -0.72 27.08 -24.18
C VAL A 377 0.12 25.84 -24.48
N PRO A 378 0.59 25.66 -25.73
CA PRO A 378 1.45 24.54 -26.06
C PRO A 378 2.61 24.56 -25.07
N ILE A 379 2.89 23.41 -24.46
CA ILE A 379 4.11 23.26 -23.67
C ILE A 379 5.24 23.66 -24.63
N PRO A 380 6.06 24.67 -24.29
CA PRO A 380 7.14 25.10 -25.16
C PRO A 380 7.98 23.89 -25.52
N GLU A 381 8.28 23.73 -26.81
CA GLU A 381 9.13 22.63 -27.27
C GLU A 381 10.41 22.66 -26.42
N ILE A 382 10.75 21.53 -25.82
CA ILE A 382 12.01 21.38 -25.11
C ILE A 382 13.09 21.55 -26.18
N GLU A 383 13.74 22.71 -26.20
CA GLU A 383 14.88 22.97 -27.07
C GLU A 383 15.98 21.98 -26.69
N ALA A 384 16.15 20.95 -27.52
CA ALA A 384 17.26 20.04 -27.36
C ALA A 384 18.55 20.87 -27.41
N PRO A 385 19.50 20.68 -26.45
CA PRO A 385 20.72 21.47 -26.43
C PRO A 385 21.44 21.35 -27.76
N GLU A 386 21.87 22.49 -28.32
CA GLU A 386 22.65 22.52 -29.56
C GLU A 386 23.88 21.63 -29.39
N ARG A 387 23.98 20.61 -30.25
CA ARG A 387 25.12 19.70 -30.24
C ARG A 387 26.18 20.25 -31.17
N ASP A 388 27.37 20.49 -30.65
CA ASP A 388 28.54 20.93 -31.44
C ASP A 388 28.80 19.93 -32.61
N PRO A 389 28.68 20.38 -33.87
CA PRO A 389 28.87 19.52 -35.05
C PRO A 389 30.27 18.92 -35.15
N ASP A 390 31.30 19.62 -34.69
CA ASP A 390 32.70 19.17 -34.75
C ASP A 390 32.96 18.08 -33.71
N LEU A 391 32.37 18.20 -32.53
CA LEU A 391 32.42 17.15 -31.51
C LEU A 391 31.63 15.91 -31.94
N LEU A 392 30.44 16.09 -32.52
CA LEU A 392 29.65 14.99 -33.09
C LEU A 392 30.42 14.26 -34.19
N SER A 393 31.08 14.99 -35.08
CA SER A 393 31.95 14.44 -36.13
C SER A 393 33.07 13.57 -35.54
N LYS A 394 33.77 14.06 -34.51
CA LYS A 394 34.84 13.31 -33.83
C LYS A 394 34.31 12.07 -33.11
N ILE A 395 33.16 12.17 -32.44
CA ILE A 395 32.51 11.04 -31.77
C ILE A 395 32.10 9.99 -32.80
N ASN A 396 31.45 10.39 -33.90
CA ASN A 396 31.04 9.47 -34.95
C ASN A 396 32.24 8.79 -35.63
N GLN A 397 33.34 9.51 -35.85
CA GLN A 397 34.58 8.90 -36.35
C GLN A 397 35.18 7.89 -35.35
N ALA A 398 35.15 8.19 -34.06
CA ALA A 398 35.62 7.27 -33.02
C ALA A 398 34.72 6.02 -32.89
N LEU A 399 33.40 6.20 -33.03
CA LEU A 399 32.40 5.15 -32.96
C LEU A 399 32.32 4.29 -34.22
N ALA A 400 32.57 4.82 -35.41
CA ALA A 400 32.46 4.08 -36.68
C ALA A 400 33.30 2.78 -36.68
N GLY A 401 34.51 2.83 -36.12
CA GLY A 401 35.37 1.65 -35.98
C GLY A 401 34.87 0.62 -34.96
N VAL A 402 34.10 1.07 -33.96
CA VAL A 402 33.49 0.24 -32.93
C VAL A 402 32.18 -0.38 -33.46
N GLU A 403 31.32 0.42 -34.09
CA GLU A 403 30.06 -0.01 -34.70
C GLU A 403 30.26 -1.10 -35.76
N ALA A 404 31.30 -0.97 -36.59
CA ALA A 404 31.63 -1.99 -37.60
C ALA A 404 31.97 -3.36 -37.00
N VAL A 405 32.35 -3.41 -35.72
CA VAL A 405 32.62 -4.65 -34.99
C VAL A 405 31.37 -5.12 -34.23
N ILE A 406 30.69 -4.22 -33.51
CA ILE A 406 29.50 -4.53 -32.70
C ILE A 406 28.35 -5.03 -33.58
N ASN A 407 28.16 -4.46 -34.77
CA ASN A 407 27.08 -4.85 -35.68
C ASN A 407 27.26 -6.23 -36.32
N LYS A 408 28.40 -6.92 -36.10
CA LYS A 408 28.61 -8.27 -36.62
C LYS A 408 27.81 -9.28 -35.79
N PRO A 409 27.02 -10.18 -36.40
CA PRO A 409 26.22 -11.17 -35.68
C PRO A 409 27.02 -12.00 -34.66
N LYS A 410 28.27 -12.36 -35.02
CA LYS A 410 29.18 -13.13 -34.15
C LYS A 410 29.67 -12.37 -32.91
N VAL A 411 29.55 -11.05 -32.87
CA VAL A 411 29.88 -10.21 -31.71
C VAL A 411 28.65 -10.09 -30.81
N ARG A 412 27.47 -9.92 -31.42
CA ARG A 412 26.19 -9.95 -30.70
C ARG A 412 25.96 -11.28 -29.96
N PHE A 413 26.29 -12.42 -30.57
CA PHE A 413 26.23 -13.72 -29.90
C PHE A 413 27.14 -13.86 -28.67
N VAL A 414 28.30 -13.18 -28.66
CA VAL A 414 29.18 -13.16 -27.48
C VAL A 414 28.56 -12.30 -26.37
N TRP A 415 27.91 -11.21 -26.76
CA TRP A 415 27.25 -10.28 -25.84
C TRP A 415 26.04 -10.90 -25.14
N GLU A 416 25.28 -11.73 -25.85
CA GLU A 416 24.04 -12.35 -25.33
C GLU A 416 24.29 -13.64 -24.53
N ARG A 417 25.49 -14.26 -24.64
CA ARG A 417 25.74 -15.61 -24.10
C ARG A 417 26.86 -15.70 -23.07
N ASP A 418 27.86 -14.84 -23.13
CA ASP A 418 28.99 -14.87 -22.20
C ASP A 418 28.79 -13.86 -21.05
N GLU A 419 29.39 -14.11 -19.89
CA GLU A 419 29.33 -13.17 -18.76
C GLU A 419 29.98 -11.82 -19.11
N ILE A 420 29.46 -10.72 -18.54
CA ILE A 420 29.76 -9.33 -18.92
C ILE A 420 31.27 -9.04 -18.97
N GLY A 421 32.03 -9.53 -17.97
CA GLY A 421 33.48 -9.34 -17.88
C GLY A 421 34.23 -9.97 -19.05
N GLU A 422 33.97 -11.25 -19.33
CA GLU A 422 34.61 -11.98 -20.43
C GLU A 422 34.18 -11.47 -21.80
N ALA A 423 32.90 -11.14 -21.97
CA ALA A 423 32.36 -10.59 -23.21
C ALA A 423 33.05 -9.27 -23.56
N SER A 424 33.23 -8.39 -22.56
CA SER A 424 33.92 -7.10 -22.73
C SER A 424 35.36 -7.28 -23.23
N GLU A 425 36.14 -8.18 -22.62
CA GLU A 425 37.52 -8.44 -23.03
C GLU A 425 37.62 -9.01 -24.45
N LYS A 426 36.79 -10.01 -24.77
CA LYS A 426 36.75 -10.66 -26.09
C LYS A 426 36.37 -9.65 -27.19
N ILE A 427 35.45 -8.73 -26.90
CA ILE A 427 35.03 -7.69 -27.84
C ILE A 427 36.11 -6.62 -27.98
N ALA A 428 36.73 -6.19 -26.88
CA ALA A 428 37.83 -5.22 -26.89
C ALA A 428 39.03 -5.72 -27.71
N GLU A 429 39.39 -7.01 -27.61
CA GLU A 429 40.42 -7.60 -28.48
C GLU A 429 40.03 -7.56 -29.97
N ARG A 430 38.78 -7.86 -30.29
CA ARG A 430 38.29 -7.83 -31.68
C ARG A 430 38.32 -6.43 -32.25
N ILE A 431 38.00 -5.41 -31.44
CA ILE A 431 38.12 -4.00 -31.81
C ILE A 431 39.58 -3.61 -32.04
N LYS A 432 40.51 -4.01 -31.14
CA LYS A 432 41.96 -3.76 -31.31
C LYS A 432 42.52 -4.41 -32.57
N LYS A 433 42.15 -5.66 -32.87
CA LYS A 433 42.55 -6.37 -34.10
C LYS A 433 41.99 -5.71 -35.36
N ALA A 434 40.75 -5.23 -35.32
CA ALA A 434 40.13 -4.51 -36.44
C ALA A 434 40.83 -3.16 -36.72
N LYS A 435 41.16 -2.40 -35.66
CA LYS A 435 41.93 -1.15 -35.79
C LYS A 435 43.34 -1.40 -36.33
N ALA A 436 44.05 -2.41 -35.83
CA ALA A 436 45.39 -2.76 -36.32
C ALA A 436 45.41 -3.15 -37.80
N LYS A 437 44.37 -3.88 -38.26
CA LYS A 437 44.22 -4.25 -39.69
C LYS A 437 43.95 -3.03 -40.58
N ALA A 438 43.07 -2.12 -40.14
CA ALA A 438 42.78 -0.88 -40.86
C ALA A 438 44.01 0.04 -40.97
N SER A 439 44.84 0.12 -39.92
CA SER A 439 46.11 0.87 -39.96
C SER A 439 47.17 0.23 -40.86
N ALA A 440 47.22 -1.09 -40.97
CA ALA A 440 48.14 -1.79 -41.88
C ALA A 440 47.75 -1.63 -43.36
N GLU A 441 46.46 -1.60 -43.68
CA GLU A 441 45.95 -1.36 -45.03
C GLU A 441 46.12 0.11 -45.49
N ALA A 442 46.13 1.07 -44.55
CA ALA A 442 46.40 2.49 -44.83
C ALA A 442 47.90 2.82 -45.04
N GLY A 443 48.82 1.99 -44.54
CA GLY A 443 50.28 2.19 -44.64
C GLY A 443 50.97 1.48 -45.81
N GLY A 444 50.24 0.66 -46.59
CA GLY A 444 50.78 -0.11 -47.72
C GLY A 444 50.64 0.55 -49.09
N GLY A 445 50.32 1.84 -49.13
CA GLY A 445 50.02 2.61 -50.34
C GLY A 445 51.05 3.67 -50.70
N ASP A 446 52.35 3.43 -50.50
CA ASP A 446 53.40 4.16 -51.22
C ASP A 446 54.68 3.31 -51.29
N GLY A 447 55.11 2.98 -52.51
CA GLY A 447 56.25 2.08 -52.78
C GLY A 447 56.02 1.24 -54.04
N ARG A 448 56.21 1.82 -55.24
CA ARG A 448 57.45 1.62 -56.00
C ARG A 448 58.75 1.73 -55.21
#